data_AF-A3ZSR7-F1
#
_entry.id   AF-A3ZSR7-F1
#
_cell.length_a   1.000
_cell.length_b   1.000
_cell.length_c   1.000
_cell.angle_alpha   90.00
_cell.angle_beta   90.00
_cell.angle_gamma   90.00
#
_symmetry.space_group_name_H-M   'P 1'
#
loop_
_entity.id
_entity.type
_entity.pdbx_description
1 polymer ?
#
loop_
_entity_poly.entity_id
_entity_poly.type
_entity_poly.pdbx_seq_one_letter_code
_entity_poly.pdbx_strand_id
1 'polypeptide(L)'
;MVSNVLKNGCRNAARWGAASGATTEEVVAYARNQMKSAVNTNAVTIQVKDASFFDDGGDLPASSDDWADLPDIELSDAESRQMFLIRATVRYGDVTILPQPWSANAILGGQSITRHE
;
A
#
# COMPACT_ATOMS: atom_id res chain seq x y z
N MET A 1 16.38 1.91 -2.61
CA MET A 1 15.94 3.25 -2.17
C MET A 1 14.43 3.41 -2.34
N VAL A 2 13.89 3.29 -3.56
CA VAL A 2 12.45 3.39 -3.85
C VAL A 2 11.59 2.46 -2.97
N SER A 3 11.90 1.16 -2.90
CA SER A 3 11.11 0.23 -2.06
C SER A 3 11.07 0.62 -0.58
N ASN A 4 12.13 1.24 -0.05
CA ASN A 4 12.14 1.75 1.33
C ASN A 4 11.24 2.97 1.48
N VAL A 5 11.22 3.86 0.49
CA VAL A 5 10.29 5.01 0.44
C VAL A 5 8.85 4.51 0.41
N LEU A 6 8.52 3.56 -0.47
CA LEU A 6 7.18 2.97 -0.55
C LEU A 6 6.78 2.35 0.78
N LYS A 7 7.65 1.52 1.38
CA LYS A 7 7.39 0.87 2.66
C LYS A 7 7.18 1.88 3.80
N ASN A 8 8.00 2.93 3.87
CA ASN A 8 7.85 3.97 4.88
C ASN A 8 6.58 4.81 4.66
N GLY A 9 6.25 5.12 3.40
CA GLY A 9 5.01 5.81 3.03
C GLY A 9 3.78 5.04 3.48
N CYS A 10 3.71 3.74 3.16
CA CYS A 10 2.62 2.87 3.61
C CYS A 10 2.56 2.78 5.15
N ARG A 11 3.70 2.67 5.83
CA ARG A 11 3.74 2.59 7.30
C ARG A 11 3.23 3.86 7.98
N ASN A 12 3.61 5.03 7.46
CA ASN A 12 3.15 6.32 7.99
C ASN A 12 1.65 6.52 7.71
N ALA A 13 1.19 6.19 6.50
CA ALA A 13 -0.22 6.25 6.15
C ALA A 13 -1.06 5.28 6.99
N ALA A 14 -0.56 4.06 7.24
CA ALA A 14 -1.28 3.07 8.04
C ALA A 14 -1.46 3.54 9.49
N ARG A 15 -0.40 4.10 10.09
CA ARG A 15 -0.47 4.66 11.45
C ARG A 15 -1.43 5.85 11.53
N TRP A 16 -1.39 6.72 10.53
CA TRP A 16 -2.28 7.88 10.50
C TRP A 16 -3.73 7.46 10.28
N GLY A 17 -4.00 6.60 9.31
CA GLY A 17 -5.33 6.07 9.01
C GLY A 17 -5.95 5.30 10.18
N ALA A 18 -5.15 4.50 10.88
CA ALA A 18 -5.60 3.75 12.05
C ALA A 18 -6.15 4.64 13.17
N ALA A 19 -5.58 5.83 13.39
CA ALA A 19 -5.87 6.65 14.56
C ALA A 19 -6.71 7.92 14.27
N SER A 20 -6.97 8.24 13.00
CA SER A 20 -7.56 9.52 12.61
C SER A 20 -9.04 9.47 12.23
N GLY A 21 -9.61 8.26 12.03
CA GLY A 21 -10.95 8.10 11.45
C GLY A 21 -11.05 8.63 10.02
N ALA A 22 -9.91 8.71 9.32
CA ALA A 22 -9.82 9.20 7.95
C ALA A 22 -10.40 8.19 6.96
N THR A 23 -10.91 8.71 5.85
CA THR A 23 -11.39 7.88 4.73
C THR A 23 -10.23 7.19 4.01
N THR A 24 -10.55 6.12 3.27
CA THR A 24 -9.56 5.45 2.42
C THR A 24 -8.93 6.40 1.40
N GLU A 25 -9.71 7.31 0.82
CA GLU A 25 -9.20 8.31 -0.13
C GLU A 25 -8.17 9.25 0.50
N GLU A 26 -8.45 9.75 1.70
CA GLU A 26 -7.52 10.62 2.43
C GLU A 26 -6.23 9.90 2.82
N VAL A 27 -6.33 8.62 3.22
CA VAL A 27 -5.17 7.79 3.53
C VAL A 27 -4.31 7.55 2.30
N VAL A 28 -4.91 7.31 1.14
CA VAL A 28 -4.20 7.22 -0.14
C VAL A 28 -3.52 8.55 -0.47
N ALA A 29 -4.22 9.68 -0.33
CA ALA A 29 -3.65 11.00 -0.58
C ALA A 29 -2.46 11.29 0.36
N TYR A 30 -2.58 10.94 1.65
CA TYR A 30 -1.52 11.05 2.62
C TYR A 30 -0.31 10.19 2.24
N ALA A 31 -0.53 8.92 1.87
CA ALA A 31 0.52 8.03 1.40
C ALA A 31 1.25 8.61 0.19
N ARG A 32 0.53 9.12 -0.83
CA ARG A 32 1.14 9.80 -1.98
C ARG A 32 2.00 10.98 -1.55
N ASN A 33 1.49 11.81 -0.64
CA ASN A 33 2.23 12.97 -0.15
C ASN A 33 3.54 12.59 0.57
N GLN A 34 3.58 11.46 1.28
CA GLN A 34 4.81 10.94 1.90
C GLN A 34 5.86 10.48 0.87
N MET A 35 5.41 10.03 -0.31
CA MET A 35 6.28 9.45 -1.32
C MET A 35 6.75 10.46 -2.39
N LYS A 36 6.06 11.60 -2.52
CA LYS A 36 6.24 12.57 -3.63
C LYS A 36 7.66 13.10 -3.84
N SER A 37 8.49 13.10 -2.79
CA SER A 37 9.85 13.62 -2.87
C SER A 37 10.82 12.69 -3.59
N ALA A 38 10.47 11.42 -3.77
CA ALA A 38 11.39 10.40 -4.28
C ALA A 38 10.83 9.55 -5.42
N VAL A 39 9.53 9.60 -5.69
CA VAL A 39 8.90 8.90 -6.82
C VAL A 39 7.86 9.78 -7.49
N ASN A 40 7.66 9.58 -8.80
CA ASN A 40 6.48 10.10 -9.48
C ASN A 40 5.25 9.34 -8.98
N THR A 41 4.47 9.98 -8.11
CA THR A 41 3.31 9.35 -7.44
C THR A 41 2.19 8.97 -8.40
N ASN A 42 2.16 9.53 -9.61
CA ASN A 42 1.18 9.11 -10.63
C ASN A 42 1.51 7.75 -11.25
N ALA A 43 2.76 7.28 -11.13
CA ALA A 43 3.16 5.94 -11.55
C ALA A 43 2.99 4.90 -10.43
N VAL A 44 2.65 5.33 -9.21
CA VAL A 44 2.48 4.45 -8.05
C VAL A 44 1.01 4.07 -7.90
N THR A 45 0.74 2.78 -7.92
CA THR A 45 -0.56 2.24 -7.54
C THR A 45 -0.59 2.09 -6.02
N ILE A 46 -1.57 2.70 -5.35
CA ILE A 46 -1.78 2.58 -3.91
C ILE A 46 -3.14 1.97 -3.66
N GLN A 47 -3.18 0.95 -2.82
CA GLN A 47 -4.38 0.19 -2.48
C GLN A 47 -4.53 0.15 -0.96
N VAL A 48 -5.77 0.25 -0.50
CA VAL A 48 -6.16 0.02 0.89
C VAL A 48 -7.16 -1.12 0.88
N LYS A 49 -6.79 -2.23 1.50
CA LYS A 49 -7.49 -3.50 1.38
C LYS A 49 -7.88 -4.03 2.76
N ASP A 50 -9.00 -4.73 2.82
CA ASP A 50 -9.35 -5.53 3.98
C ASP A 50 -8.28 -6.62 4.20
N ALA A 51 -7.83 -6.73 5.45
CA ALA A 51 -6.83 -7.71 5.87
C ALA A 51 -7.34 -8.58 7.04
N SER A 52 -8.66 -8.70 7.20
CA SER A 52 -9.31 -9.50 8.25
C SER A 52 -8.91 -10.97 8.21
N PHE A 53 -8.50 -11.50 7.05
CA PHE A 53 -8.00 -12.88 6.93
C PHE A 53 -6.80 -13.18 7.84
N PHE A 54 -6.04 -12.17 8.30
CA PHE A 54 -4.98 -12.36 9.29
C PHE A 54 -5.50 -12.65 10.70
N ASP A 55 -6.75 -12.30 11.02
CA ASP A 55 -7.39 -12.63 12.29
C ASP A 55 -7.88 -14.09 12.33
N ASP A 56 -8.38 -14.59 11.20
CA ASP A 56 -8.98 -15.92 11.10
C ASP A 56 -7.98 -17.03 10.72
N GLY A 57 -6.71 -16.69 10.53
CA GLY A 57 -5.67 -17.64 10.10
C GLY A 57 -5.80 -18.08 8.65
N GLY A 58 -6.34 -17.21 7.78
CA GLY A 58 -6.50 -17.46 6.36
C GLY A 58 -5.17 -17.57 5.60
N ASP A 59 -5.25 -18.10 4.38
CA ASP A 59 -4.09 -18.25 3.52
C ASP A 59 -3.53 -16.89 3.10
N LEU A 60 -2.20 -16.77 3.15
CA LEU A 60 -1.52 -15.56 2.70
C LEU A 60 -1.55 -15.50 1.16
N PRO A 61 -1.82 -14.31 0.58
CA PRO A 61 -1.70 -14.11 -0.86
C PRO A 61 -0.30 -14.49 -1.37
N ALA A 62 -0.24 -15.34 -2.41
CA ALA A 62 1.00 -15.93 -2.90
C ALA A 62 1.66 -15.10 -4.02
N SER A 63 0.86 -14.30 -4.73
CA SER A 63 1.29 -13.48 -5.86
C SER A 63 0.94 -12.00 -5.66
N SER A 64 1.57 -11.10 -6.43
CA SER A 64 1.23 -9.66 -6.38
C SER A 64 -0.22 -9.38 -6.81
N ASP A 65 -0.77 -10.23 -7.68
CA ASP A 65 -2.14 -10.08 -8.18
C ASP A 65 -3.13 -10.50 -7.09
N ASP A 66 -2.83 -11.57 -6.36
CA ASP A 66 -3.63 -12.01 -5.20
C ASP A 66 -3.75 -10.88 -4.14
N TRP A 67 -2.68 -10.09 -3.95
CA TRP A 67 -2.72 -8.92 -3.06
C TRP A 67 -3.59 -7.78 -3.60
N ALA A 68 -3.66 -7.62 -4.93
CA ALA A 68 -4.48 -6.60 -5.57
C ALA A 68 -5.97 -6.98 -5.60
N ASP A 69 -6.26 -8.28 -5.60
CA ASP A 69 -7.60 -8.86 -5.64
C ASP A 69 -8.27 -8.95 -4.26
N LEU A 70 -7.54 -8.64 -3.18
CA LEU A 70 -8.13 -8.50 -1.85
C LEU A 70 -9.30 -7.50 -1.88
N PRO A 71 -10.34 -7.69 -1.04
CA PRO A 71 -11.46 -6.75 -0.96
C PRO A 71 -10.98 -5.35 -0.60
N ASP A 72 -11.52 -4.33 -1.27
CA ASP A 72 -11.32 -2.95 -0.83
C ASP A 72 -12.04 -2.70 0.50
N ILE A 73 -11.49 -1.82 1.33
CA ILE A 73 -12.09 -1.39 2.58
C ILE A 73 -12.20 0.13 2.60
N GLU A 74 -13.31 0.65 3.14
CA GLU A 74 -13.44 2.06 3.49
C GLU A 74 -13.06 2.23 4.97
N LEU A 75 -11.94 2.92 5.23
CA LEU A 75 -11.41 3.04 6.58
C LEU A 75 -12.31 3.84 7.53
N SER A 76 -13.06 4.80 7.00
CA SER A 76 -14.02 5.54 7.82
C SER A 76 -15.20 4.69 8.32
N ASP A 77 -15.48 3.57 7.65
CA ASP A 77 -16.53 2.61 8.02
C ASP A 77 -15.96 1.34 8.69
N ALA A 78 -14.64 1.26 8.89
CA ALA A 78 -13.99 0.08 9.46
C ALA A 78 -14.33 -0.10 10.95
N GLU A 79 -14.51 -1.35 11.37
CA GLU A 79 -14.73 -1.66 12.78
C GLU A 79 -13.47 -1.43 13.60
N SER A 80 -13.62 -1.04 14.87
CA SER A 80 -12.48 -0.92 15.78
C SER A 80 -11.75 -2.28 15.84
N ARG A 81 -10.42 -2.22 15.71
CA ARG A 81 -9.49 -3.36 15.65
C ARG A 81 -9.54 -4.20 14.38
N GLN A 82 -10.36 -3.86 13.39
CA GLN A 82 -10.34 -4.52 12.08
C GLN A 82 -8.96 -4.33 11.42
N MET A 83 -8.40 -5.41 10.90
CA MET A 83 -7.13 -5.34 10.17
C MET A 83 -7.32 -4.81 8.76
N PHE A 84 -6.42 -3.91 8.36
CA PHE A 84 -6.34 -3.42 7.00
C PHE A 84 -4.89 -3.37 6.51
N LEU A 85 -4.74 -3.40 5.19
CA LEU A 85 -3.48 -3.35 4.46
C LEU A 85 -3.41 -2.06 3.67
N ILE A 86 -2.27 -1.38 3.71
CA ILE A 86 -1.89 -0.38 2.71
C ILE A 86 -0.73 -0.92 1.90
N ARG A 87 -0.91 -0.98 0.58
CA ARG A 87 0.09 -1.46 -0.38
C ARG A 87 0.35 -0.40 -1.43
N ALA A 88 1.62 -0.14 -1.71
CA ALA A 88 2.06 0.73 -2.80
C ALA A 88 2.98 -0.05 -3.73
N THR A 89 2.70 -0.01 -5.04
CA THR A 89 3.48 -0.70 -6.07
C THR A 89 3.80 0.24 -7.23
N VAL A 90 4.93 -0.02 -7.89
CA VAL A 90 5.37 0.70 -9.09
C VAL A 90 6.23 -0.22 -9.94
N ARG A 91 6.17 -0.09 -11.27
CA ARG A 91 7.10 -0.82 -12.13
C ARG A 91 8.49 -0.21 -12.03
N TYR A 92 9.50 -1.05 -12.00
CA TYR A 92 10.90 -0.64 -11.95
C TYR A 92 11.25 0.32 -13.09
N GLY A 93 10.74 0.06 -14.30
CA GLY A 93 10.94 0.91 -15.48
C GLY A 93 10.44 2.34 -15.33
N ASP A 94 9.40 2.58 -14.52
CA ASP A 94 8.79 3.90 -14.35
C ASP A 94 9.54 4.79 -13.35
N VAL A 95 10.49 4.23 -12.59
CA VAL A 95 11.25 4.94 -11.54
C VAL A 95 12.77 4.86 -11.72
N THR A 96 13.24 4.11 -12.71
CA THR A 96 14.67 3.96 -13.00
C THR A 96 15.09 4.85 -14.16
N ILE A 97 16.31 5.35 -14.12
CA ILE A 97 16.86 6.23 -15.17
C ILE A 97 17.19 5.43 -16.43
N LEU A 98 17.68 4.19 -16.27
CA LEU A 98 18.13 3.32 -17.35
C LEU A 98 17.66 1.88 -17.09
N PRO A 99 16.40 1.55 -17.45
CA PRO A 99 15.91 0.19 -17.30
C PRO A 99 16.59 -0.73 -18.30
N GLN A 100 17.07 -1.88 -17.83
CA GLN A 100 17.39 -2.97 -18.74
C GLN A 100 16.08 -3.60 -19.23
N PRO A 101 15.95 -4.00 -20.51
CA PRO A 101 14.67 -4.48 -21.06
C PRO A 101 14.05 -5.63 -20.27
N TRP A 102 14.88 -6.51 -19.69
CA TRP A 102 14.41 -7.68 -18.92
C TRP A 102 13.94 -7.35 -17.50
N SER A 103 14.22 -6.15 -16.97
CA SER A 103 13.84 -5.76 -15.60
C SER A 103 12.81 -4.63 -15.54
N ALA A 104 12.49 -3.99 -16.67
CA ALA A 104 11.56 -2.87 -16.73
C ALA A 104 10.18 -3.18 -16.12
N ASN A 105 9.70 -4.43 -16.30
CA ASN A 105 8.40 -4.88 -15.81
C ASN A 105 8.42 -5.43 -14.37
N ALA A 106 9.58 -5.47 -13.71
CA ALA A 106 9.64 -5.91 -12.33
C ALA A 106 8.85 -4.96 -11.43
N ILE A 107 8.00 -5.50 -10.56
CA ILE A 107 7.22 -4.69 -9.61
C ILE A 107 8.04 -4.46 -8.35
N LEU A 108 8.23 -3.18 -8.02
CA LEU A 108 8.71 -2.77 -6.70
C LEU A 108 7.50 -2.49 -5.82
N GLY A 109 7.53 -2.98 -4.58
CA GLY A 109 6.43 -2.80 -3.65
C GLY A 109 6.89 -2.42 -2.25
N GLY A 110 6.00 -1.74 -1.53
CA GLY A 110 6.07 -1.53 -0.10
C GLY A 110 4.67 -1.69 0.50
N GLN A 111 4.59 -2.30 1.69
CA GLN A 111 3.31 -2.51 2.34
C GLN A 111 3.40 -2.40 3.86
N SER A 112 2.26 -2.11 4.48
CA SER A 112 2.09 -2.10 5.93
C SER A 112 0.70 -2.62 6.26
N ILE A 113 0.62 -3.47 7.28
CA ILE A 113 -0.63 -4.00 7.82
C ILE A 113 -0.75 -3.49 9.24
N THR A 114 -1.94 -3.05 9.63
CA THR A 114 -2.22 -2.60 10.99
C THR A 114 -3.70 -2.78 11.33
N ARG A 115 -4.06 -2.50 12.57
CA ARG A 115 -5.45 -2.50 13.04
C ARG A 115 -5.97 -1.08 13.06
N HIS A 116 -7.23 -0.90 12.68
CA HIS A 116 -7.95 0.34 12.95
C HIS A 116 -8.13 0.52 14.46
N GLU A 117 -8.04 1.76 14.96
CA GLU A 117 -8.26 2.08 16.38
C GLU A 117 -9.72 2.50 16.63
#